data_AF-A0A973HQW1-F1
#
_entry.id   AF-A0A973HQW1-F1
#
_cell.length_a   1.000
_cell.length_b   1.000
_cell.length_c   1.000
_cell.angle_alpha   90.00
_cell.angle_beta   90.00
_cell.angle_gamma   90.00
#
_symmetry.space_group_name_H-M   'P 1'
#
loop_
_entity.id
_entity.type
_entity.pdbx_description
1 polymer ?
#
loop_
_entity_poly.entity_id
_entity_poly.type
_entity_poly.pdbx_seq_one_letter_code
_entity_poly.pdbx_strand_id
1 'polypeptide(L)' 'MLSFDPFSERYFDDPFPIYARLRDKTPALYMEEYDCFFLSRFQDVW' A
#
# COMPACT_ATOMS: atom_id res chain seq x y z
N MET A 1 1.44 13.53 3.64
CA MET A 1 2.10 12.43 2.89
C MET A 1 1.61 11.11 3.46
N LEU A 2 1.21 10.14 2.64
CA LEU A 2 0.79 8.82 3.13
C LEU A 2 2.07 8.02 3.43
N SER A 3 2.35 7.78 4.71
CA SER A 3 3.43 6.87 5.12
C SER A 3 2.89 5.44 5.08
N PHE A 4 3.48 4.62 4.23
CA PHE A 4 3.22 3.19 4.10
C PHE A 4 4.56 2.48 4.21
N ASP A 5 4.65 1.55 5.15
CA ASP A 5 5.79 0.66 5.34
C ASP A 5 5.23 -0.78 5.33
N PRO A 6 5.49 -1.55 4.25
CA PRO A 6 4.99 -2.92 4.10
C PRO A 6 5.63 -3.92 5.09
N PHE A 7 6.67 -3.52 5.83
CA PHE A 7 7.38 -4.37 6.78
C PHE A 7 7.24 -3.91 8.24
N SER A 8 6.46 -2.87 8.51
CA SER A 8 6.21 -2.39 9.88
C SER A 8 5.33 -3.36 10.68
N GLU A 9 5.61 -3.50 11.98
CA GLU A 9 4.79 -4.31 12.91
C GLU A 9 3.32 -3.87 12.89
N ARG A 10 3.08 -2.56 12.89
CA ARG A 10 1.73 -1.97 12.77
C ARG A 10 0.98 -2.44 11.53
N TYR A 11 1.67 -2.59 10.40
CA TYR A 11 1.06 -3.08 9.16
C TYR A 11 0.67 -4.55 9.29
N PHE A 12 1.52 -5.36 9.93
CA PHE A 12 1.22 -6.77 10.19
C PHE A 12 0.07 -6.95 11.21
N ASP A 13 -0.04 -6.07 12.19
CA ASP A 13 -1.10 -6.11 13.20
C ASP A 13 -2.49 -5.76 12.61
N ASP A 14 -2.58 -4.68 11.83
CA ASP A 14 -3.83 -4.26 11.18
C ASP A 14 -3.58 -3.54 9.83
N PRO A 15 -3.66 -4.27 8.71
CA PRO A 15 -3.42 -3.69 7.40
C PRO A 15 -4.67 -3.02 6.79
N PHE A 16 -5.87 -3.24 7.34
CA PHE A 16 -7.11 -2.79 6.70
C PHE A 16 -7.22 -1.25 6.55
N PRO A 17 -6.84 -0.43 7.56
CA PRO A 17 -6.87 1.02 7.44
C PRO A 17 -5.94 1.54 6.33
N ILE A 18 -4.76 0.95 6.17
CA ILE A 18 -3.81 1.42 5.15
C ILE A 18 -4.26 1.00 3.75
N TYR A 19 -4.83 -0.19 3.59
CA TYR A 19 -5.40 -0.62 2.31
C TYR A 19 -6.56 0.27 1.87
N ALA A 20 -7.43 0.68 2.79
CA ALA A 20 -8.52 1.61 2.48
C ALA A 20 -7.97 2.94 1.94
N ARG A 21 -6.93 3.48 2.58
CA ARG A 21 -6.29 4.74 2.14
C ARG A 21 -5.54 4.59 0.82
N LEU A 22 -4.82 3.48 0.61
CA LEU A 22 -4.14 3.19 -0.66
C LEU A 22 -5.15 3.12 -1.81
N ARG A 23 -6.24 2.36 -1.65
CA ARG A 23 -7.29 2.25 -2.68
C ARG A 23 -7.96 3.58 -3.02
N ASP A 24 -8.14 4.46 -2.05
CA ASP A 24 -8.79 5.77 -2.23
C ASP A 24 -7.84 6.82 -2.84
N LYS A 25 -6.59 6.88 -2.37
CA LYS A 25 -5.67 7.98 -2.68
C LYS A 25 -4.60 7.66 -3.71
N THR A 26 -4.06 6.44 -3.70
CA THR A 26 -2.91 6.04 -4.53
C THR A 26 -2.95 4.53 -4.79
N PRO A 27 -3.86 4.07 -5.67
CA PRO A 27 -4.12 2.65 -5.82
C PRO A 27 -2.93 1.85 -6.36
N ALA A 28 -2.06 2.52 -7.12
CA ALA A 28 -0.72 2.09 -7.49
C ALA A 28 0.31 3.06 -6.88
N LEU A 29 0.99 2.61 -5.82
CA LEU A 29 2.01 3.37 -5.12
C LEU A 29 3.40 2.92 -5.58
N TYR A 30 4.17 3.80 -6.21
CA TYR A 30 5.58 3.54 -6.47
C TYR A 30 6.42 3.87 -5.23
N MET A 31 7.30 2.96 -4.83
CA MET A 31 8.24 3.16 -3.73
C MET A 31 9.68 3.04 -4.23
N GLU A 32 10.40 4.15 -4.26
CA GLU A 32 11.81 4.20 -4.70
C GLU A 32 12.71 3.26 -3.92
N GLU A 33 12.46 3.07 -2.62
CA GLU A 33 13.22 2.16 -1.76
C GLU A 33 13.24 0.72 -2.27
N TYR A 34 12.15 0.29 -2.92
CA TYR A 34 11.96 -1.07 -3.41
C TYR A 34 11.96 -1.16 -4.93
N ASP A 35 12.10 -0.03 -5.62
CA ASP A 35 12.01 0.09 -7.09
C ASP A 35 10.81 -0.68 -7.67
N CYS A 36 9.65 -0.55 -7.02
CA CYS A 36 8.46 -1.32 -7.38
C CYS A 36 7.14 -0.61 -7.08
N PHE A 37 6.07 -1.15 -7.67
CA PHE A 37 4.70 -0.70 -7.43
C PHE A 37 3.99 -1.61 -6.42
N PHE A 38 3.32 -0.99 -5.46
CA PHE A 38 2.37 -1.64 -4.55
C PHE A 38 0.95 -1.36 -5.05
N LEU A 39 0.27 -2.43 -5.45
CA LEU A 39 -1.08 -2.39 -6.00
C LEU A 39 -2.09 -2.78 -4.93
N SER A 40 -3.15 -1.99 -4.78
CA SER A 40 -4.11 -2.15 -3.68
C SER A 40 -5.54 -2.47 -4.11
N ARG A 41 -5.82 -2.47 -5.42
CA ARG A 41 -7.11 -2.88 -5.99
C ARG A 41 -6.97 -4.21 -6.71
N PHE A 42 -8.01 -5.03 -6.61
CA PHE A 42 -8.06 -6.33 -7.27
C PHE A 42 -7.88 -6.22 -8.80
N GLN A 43 -8.55 -5.26 -9.42
CA GLN A 43 -8.50 -5.01 -10.87
C GLN A 43 -7.12 -4.61 -11.41
N ASP A 44 -6.20 -4.16 -10.54
CA ASP A 44 -4.85 -3.78 -10.94
C ASP A 44 -3.90 -5.00 -10.85
N VAL A 45 -4.30 -6.04 -10.11
CA VAL A 45 -3.53 -7.26 -9.84
C VAL A 45 -3.94 -8.42 -10.76
N TRP A 46 -5.22 -8.45 -11.17
CA TRP A 46 -5.82 -9.46 -12.05
C TRP A 46 -6.11 -8.89 -13.43
#